data_AF-A0A800CWN1-F1
#
_entry.id   AF-A0A800CWN1-F1
#
_cell.length_a   1.000
_cell.length_b   1.000
_cell.length_c   1.000
_cell.angle_alpha   90.00
_cell.angle_beta   90.00
_cell.angle_gamma   90.00
#
_symmetry.space_group_name_H-M   'P 1'
#
loop_
_entity.id
_entity.type
_entity.pdbx_description
1 polymer ?
#
loop_
_entity_poly.entity_id
_entity_poly.type
_entity_poly.pdbx_seq_one_letter_code
_entity_poly.pdbx_strand_id
1 'polypeptide(L)'
;MRDQKQATTIQDHSYLKPKGKYRAPEERKVELFARIKKSSEYYHQGLDQSGKPSTFKIDGVRHGFLSFRLNSNNYSCHDLAFYVKDVKGQLIPLAGGMKK
;
A
#
# COMPACT_ATOMS: atom_id res chain seq x y z
N MET A 1 -17.68 48.39 -11.16
CA MET A 1 -17.70 46.96 -11.55
C MET A 1 -16.24 46.56 -11.74
N ARG A 2 -15.66 45.77 -10.80
CA ARG A 2 -15.35 44.32 -10.94
C ARG A 2 -14.57 44.02 -12.23
N ASP A 3 -13.41 43.38 -12.31
CA ASP A 3 -12.55 42.68 -11.34
C ASP A 3 -11.17 42.45 -12.03
N GLN A 4 -10.10 42.51 -11.23
CA GLN A 4 -8.90 41.64 -11.16
C GLN A 4 -8.29 41.07 -12.46
N LYS A 5 -7.04 41.43 -12.81
CA LYS A 5 -5.73 40.99 -12.29
C LYS A 5 -5.25 39.60 -12.75
N GLN A 6 -4.12 39.66 -13.46
CA GLN A 6 -2.94 38.81 -13.39
C GLN A 6 -2.94 37.45 -14.11
N ALA A 7 -2.18 37.43 -15.20
CA ALA A 7 -1.53 36.24 -15.72
C ALA A 7 -0.62 35.65 -14.63
N THR A 8 -0.93 34.45 -14.16
CA THR A 8 -0.06 33.67 -13.28
C THR A 8 1.09 33.10 -14.09
N THR A 9 2.26 33.75 -13.96
CA THR A 9 3.56 33.19 -14.35
C THR A 9 3.74 31.83 -13.69
N ILE A 10 3.84 30.77 -14.50
CA ILE A 10 4.26 29.45 -14.04
C ILE A 10 5.72 29.58 -13.61
N GLN A 11 5.98 29.59 -12.30
CA GLN A 11 7.33 29.56 -11.76
C GLN A 11 7.87 28.14 -11.94
N ASP A 12 8.81 28.01 -12.88
CA ASP A 12 9.68 26.86 -13.06
C ASP A 12 10.39 26.55 -11.72
N HIS A 13 10.12 25.38 -11.13
CA HIS A 13 10.71 24.92 -9.87
C HIS A 13 12.00 24.09 -10.08
N SER A 14 12.84 24.40 -11.07
CA SER A 14 14.08 23.66 -11.35
C SER A 14 15.22 23.85 -10.31
N TYR A 15 14.98 24.48 -9.16
CA TYR A 15 16.06 24.91 -8.24
C TYR A 15 16.42 23.96 -7.10
N LEU A 16 15.93 22.72 -7.05
CA LEU A 16 16.42 21.73 -6.08
C LEU A 16 17.40 20.77 -6.75
N LYS A 17 18.61 21.26 -7.06
CA LYS A 17 19.76 20.37 -7.28
C LYS A 17 20.23 19.88 -5.90
N PRO A 18 20.08 18.59 -5.53
CA PRO A 18 20.58 18.12 -4.25
C PRO A 18 22.11 18.22 -4.23
N LYS A 19 22.63 19.17 -3.45
CA LYS A 19 24.06 19.27 -3.16
C LYS A 19 24.44 18.15 -2.19
N GLY A 20 24.91 17.05 -2.76
CA GLY A 20 25.52 15.96 -2.03
C GLY A 20 25.59 14.74 -2.93
N LYS A 21 26.59 13.88 -2.70
CA LYS A 21 26.47 12.47 -3.12
C LYS A 21 25.40 11.83 -2.24
N TYR A 22 24.13 12.21 -2.44
CA TYR A 22 23.01 11.38 -2.04
C TYR A 22 23.22 10.09 -2.87
N ARG A 23 23.85 9.09 -2.26
CA ARG A 23 23.54 7.72 -2.65
C ARG A 23 22.04 7.64 -2.45
N ALA A 24 21.27 7.69 -3.54
CA ALA A 24 19.87 7.37 -3.49
C ALA A 24 19.79 6.10 -2.64
N PRO A 25 19.04 6.09 -1.52
CA PRO A 25 18.86 4.85 -0.78
C PRO A 25 18.38 3.86 -1.82
N GLU A 26 19.16 2.81 -2.12
CA GLU A 26 18.77 1.72 -3.02
C GLU A 26 17.28 1.52 -2.79
N GLU A 27 16.45 1.80 -3.80
CA GLU A 27 15.00 1.96 -3.63
C GLU A 27 14.48 0.84 -2.71
N ARG A 28 14.32 1.14 -1.41
CA ARG A 28 13.95 0.13 -0.43
C ARG A 28 12.47 -0.10 -0.65
N LYS A 29 12.15 -1.00 -1.58
CA LYS A 29 10.78 -1.34 -1.95
C LYS A 29 10.16 -2.07 -0.77
N VAL A 30 9.40 -1.32 0.00
CA VAL A 30 8.52 -1.84 1.02
C VAL A 30 7.37 -2.53 0.30
N GLU A 31 7.24 -3.84 0.48
CA GLU A 31 6.18 -4.62 -0.15
C GLU A 31 4.99 -4.78 0.79
N LEU A 32 3.78 -4.51 0.29
CA LEU A 32 2.54 -4.68 1.02
C LEU A 32 2.00 -6.10 0.80
N PHE A 33 1.65 -6.75 1.90
CA PHE A 33 1.09 -8.08 1.94
C PHE A 33 -0.22 -8.07 2.73
N ALA A 34 -1.06 -9.05 2.47
CA ALA A 34 -2.28 -9.27 3.22
C ALA A 34 -2.62 -10.75 3.37
N ARG A 35 -3.34 -11.05 4.45
CA ARG A 35 -3.94 -12.34 4.73
C ARG A 35 -5.44 -12.16 4.88
N ILE A 36 -6.22 -13.06 4.28
CA ILE A 36 -7.67 -13.04 4.43
C ILE A 36 -8.02 -13.46 5.87
N LYS A 37 -8.84 -12.65 6.55
CA LYS A 37 -9.28 -12.91 7.93
C LYS A 37 -10.22 -14.11 7.96
N LYS A 38 -10.15 -14.87 9.05
CA LYS A 38 -11.06 -16.00 9.30
C LYS A 38 -12.54 -15.60 9.36
N SER A 39 -12.83 -14.33 9.68
CA SER A 39 -14.19 -13.78 9.68
C SER A 39 -14.74 -13.41 8.30
N SER A 40 -13.92 -13.44 7.25
CA SER A 40 -14.35 -13.17 5.88
C SER A 40 -15.00 -14.40 5.27
N GLU A 41 -16.03 -14.21 4.44
CA GLU A 41 -16.64 -15.27 3.63
C GLU A 41 -15.64 -15.91 2.65
N TYR A 42 -14.60 -15.16 2.27
CA TYR A 42 -13.56 -15.61 1.33
C TYR A 42 -12.36 -16.30 2.01
N TYR A 43 -12.43 -16.60 3.32
CA TYR A 43 -11.29 -17.16 4.06
C TYR A 43 -10.71 -18.43 3.41
N HIS A 44 -11.57 -19.27 2.82
CA HIS A 44 -11.17 -20.48 2.10
C HIS A 44 -10.22 -20.21 0.93
N GLN A 45 -10.31 -19.05 0.26
CA GLN A 45 -9.42 -18.63 -0.82
C GLN A 45 -8.04 -18.20 -0.31
N GLY A 46 -7.92 -17.98 1.00
CA GLY A 46 -6.69 -17.58 1.65
C GLY A 46 -5.89 -18.75 2.23
N LEU A 47 -6.35 -19.99 2.05
CA LEU A 47 -5.69 -21.18 2.58
C LEU A 47 -4.71 -21.77 1.56
N ASP A 48 -3.59 -22.29 2.05
CA ASP A 48 -2.66 -23.10 1.26
C ASP A 48 -3.18 -24.54 1.07
N GLN A 49 -2.42 -25.36 0.35
CA GLN A 49 -2.74 -26.78 0.11
C GLN A 49 -2.83 -27.62 1.39
N SER A 50 -2.24 -27.14 2.50
CA SER A 50 -2.30 -27.77 3.82
C SER A 50 -3.45 -27.24 4.69
N GLY A 51 -4.30 -26.36 4.15
CA GLY A 51 -5.41 -25.73 4.89
C GLY A 51 -4.96 -24.65 5.87
N LYS A 52 -3.72 -24.16 5.80
CA LYS A 52 -3.21 -23.09 6.66
C LYS A 52 -3.36 -21.73 5.98
N PRO A 53 -3.62 -20.65 6.73
CA PRO A 53 -3.81 -19.35 6.13
C PRO A 53 -2.48 -18.78 5.60
N SER A 54 -2.48 -18.44 4.31
CA SER A 54 -1.33 -17.92 3.58
C SER A 54 -1.36 -16.40 3.49
N THR A 55 -0.19 -15.80 3.28
CA THR A 55 -0.02 -14.35 3.12
C THR A 55 0.36 -14.04 1.70
N PHE A 56 -0.38 -13.15 1.06
CA PHE A 56 -0.24 -12.83 -0.36
C PHE A 56 0.25 -11.39 -0.53
N LYS A 57 1.06 -11.18 -1.56
CA LYS A 57 1.44 -9.83 -1.97
C LYS A 57 0.20 -9.11 -2.50
N ILE A 58 0.08 -7.82 -2.21
CA ILE A 58 -0.93 -6.96 -2.84
C ILE A 58 -0.37 -6.48 -4.17
N ASP A 59 -1.01 -6.91 -5.25
CA ASP A 59 -0.58 -6.64 -6.63
C ASP A 59 -1.11 -5.29 -7.15
N GLY A 60 -2.12 -4.73 -6.49
CA GLY A 60 -2.65 -3.43 -6.84
C GLY A 60 -3.70 -2.92 -5.87
N VAL A 61 -3.82 -1.59 -5.82
CA VAL A 61 -4.87 -0.88 -5.08
C VAL A 61 -5.70 -0.11 -6.10
N ARG A 62 -7.02 -0.25 -6.02
CA ARG A 62 -7.99 0.41 -6.89
C ARG A 62 -8.95 1.22 -6.04
N HIS A 63 -9.57 2.23 -6.63
CA HIS A 63 -10.60 3.00 -5.96
C HIS A 63 -11.93 2.23 -5.96
N GLY A 64 -12.54 2.02 -4.79
CA GLY A 64 -13.84 1.32 -4.65
C GLY A 64 -13.92 0.41 -3.43
N PHE A 65 -15.05 -0.27 -3.24
CA PHE A 65 -15.26 -1.13 -2.06
C PHE A 65 -14.29 -2.33 -2.01
N LEU A 66 -14.09 -2.99 -3.16
CA LEU A 66 -13.09 -4.06 -3.32
C LEU A 66 -11.76 -3.47 -3.82
N SER A 67 -11.09 -2.74 -2.93
CA SER A 67 -9.91 -1.94 -3.26
C SER A 67 -8.63 -2.76 -3.49
N PHE A 68 -8.49 -3.95 -2.91
CA PHE A 68 -7.20 -4.63 -2.82
C PHE A 68 -7.14 -5.88 -3.70
N ARG A 69 -6.26 -5.88 -4.70
CA ARG A 69 -6.00 -7.04 -5.56
C ARG A 69 -4.90 -7.91 -4.98
N LEU A 70 -5.21 -9.18 -4.73
CA LEU A 70 -4.26 -10.23 -4.33
C LEU A 70 -4.84 -11.60 -4.70
N ASN A 71 -4.00 -12.62 -4.86
CA ASN A 71 -4.43 -13.99 -5.20
C ASN A 71 -5.47 -14.04 -6.34
N SER A 72 -5.25 -13.25 -7.39
CA SER A 72 -6.14 -13.14 -8.56
C SER A 72 -7.58 -12.64 -8.29
N ASN A 73 -7.87 -12.11 -7.11
CA ASN A 73 -9.19 -11.57 -6.76
C ASN A 73 -9.09 -10.18 -6.11
N ASN A 74 -10.21 -9.48 -5.94
CA ASN A 74 -10.28 -8.19 -5.26
C ASN A 74 -11.05 -8.32 -3.93
N TYR A 75 -10.53 -7.72 -2.87
CA TYR A 75 -11.06 -7.82 -1.52
C TYR A 75 -11.29 -6.45 -0.89
N SER A 76 -12.22 -6.39 0.06
CA SER A 76 -12.40 -5.23 0.92
C SER A 76 -11.31 -5.16 1.99
N CYS A 77 -10.98 -3.96 2.48
CA CYS A 77 -10.07 -3.83 3.64
C CYS A 77 -10.60 -4.55 4.89
N HIS A 78 -11.92 -4.68 5.02
CA HIS A 78 -12.55 -5.36 6.15
C HIS A 78 -12.20 -6.85 6.19
N ASP A 79 -12.01 -7.47 5.04
CA ASP A 79 -11.66 -8.89 4.89
C ASP A 79 -10.17 -9.17 5.14
N LEU A 80 -9.32 -8.15 5.15
CA LEU A 80 -7.87 -8.31 5.11
C LEU A 80 -7.19 -7.90 6.41
N ALA A 81 -6.20 -8.69 6.81
CA ALA A 81 -5.16 -8.30 7.78
C ALA A 81 -3.89 -7.93 7.00
N PHE A 82 -3.40 -6.72 7.21
CA PHE A 82 -2.28 -6.17 6.42
C PHE A 82 -0.94 -6.37 7.10
N TYR A 83 0.09 -6.55 6.27
CA TYR A 83 1.47 -6.75 6.67
C TYR A 83 2.39 -6.00 5.73
N VAL A 84 3.53 -5.55 6.24
CA VAL A 84 4.64 -5.04 5.44
C VAL A 84 5.77 -6.04 5.49
N LYS A 85 6.37 -6.35 4.35
CA LYS A 85 7.63 -7.09 4.31
C LYS A 85 8.79 -6.09 4.36
N ASP A 86 9.61 -6.18 5.41
CA ASP A 86 10.78 -5.33 5.56
C ASP A 86 11.94 -5.76 4.64
N VAL A 87 13.01 -4.97 4.62
CA VAL A 87 14.21 -5.26 3.81
C VAL A 87 14.93 -6.56 4.20
N LYS A 88 14.63 -7.12 5.38
CA LYS A 88 15.17 -8.41 5.85
C LYS A 88 14.24 -9.57 5.50
N GLY A 89 13.13 -9.30 4.83
CA GLY A 89 12.12 -10.29 4.45
C GLY A 89 11.13 -10.65 5.56
N GLN A 90 11.14 -9.93 6.69
CA GLN A 90 10.24 -10.17 7.82
C GLN A 90 8.89 -9.52 7.58
N LEU A 91 7.81 -10.25 7.88
CA LEU A 91 6.45 -9.73 7.82
C LEU A 91 6.10 -9.03 9.15
N ILE A 92 5.92 -7.72 9.07
CA ILE A 92 5.53 -6.85 10.18
C ILE A 92 4.03 -6.59 10.06
N PRO A 93 3.20 -6.96 11.06
CA PRO A 93 1.78 -6.68 11.02
C PRO A 93 1.54 -5.16 11.07
N LEU A 94 0.74 -4.66 10.12
CA LEU A 94 0.16 -3.33 10.21
C LEU A 94 -1.05 -3.43 11.13
N ALA A 95 -0.81 -3.52 12.43
CA ALA A 95 -1.87 -3.60 13.42
C ALA A 95 -2.74 -2.35 13.33
N GLY A 96 -4.04 -2.53 13.09
CA GLY A 96 -5.08 -1.51 13.27
C GLY A 96 -5.33 -1.20 14.74
N GLY A 97 -4.28 -0.84 15.48
CA GLY A 97 -4.31 -0.49 16.89
C GLY A 97 -3.85 0.94 17.10
N MET A 98 -4.68 1.92 16.71
CA MET A 98 -4.74 3.13 17.54
C MET A 98 -5.18 2.65 18.92
N LYS A 99 -4.25 2.62 19.89
CA LYS A 99 -4.63 2.60 21.29
C LYS A 99 -5.53 3.83 21.50
N LYS A 100 -6.79 3.60 21.87
CA LYS A 100 -7.58 4.63 22.53
C LYS A 100 -7.00 4.88 23.92
#